data_AF-A0A3S5ALE4-F1
#
_entry.id   AF-A0A3S5ALE4-F1
#
_cell.length_a   1.000
_cell.length_b   1.000
_cell.length_c   1.000
_cell.angle_alpha   90.00
_cell.angle_beta   90.00
_cell.angle_gamma   90.00
#
_symmetry.space_group_name_H-M   'P 1'
#
loop_
_entity.id
_entity.type
_entity.pdbx_description
1 polymer ?
#
loop_
_entity_poly.entity_id
_entity_poly.type
_entity_poly.pdbx_seq_one_letter_code
_entity_poly.pdbx_strand_id
1 'polypeptide(L)'
;MEEDRIAMKNQLIGAVLSSSGAIQAQLSETIGVIGHEDFPQKWPSLLPDLIERMAQMGANLAMVRGVLYTAHSLFKRYRHECRSNELFSEIKLVIGQFGAPLLHLTRVS
;
A
#
# COMPACT_ATOMS: atom_id res chain seq x y z
N MET A 1 -1.94 7.70 22.03
CA MET A 1 -2.58 6.42 22.35
C MET A 1 -2.66 5.58 21.07
N GLU A 2 -2.97 4.28 21.12
CA GLU A 2 -3.06 3.43 19.91
C GLU A 2 -4.11 3.95 18.90
N GLU A 3 -5.18 4.56 19.41
CA GLU A 3 -6.20 5.25 18.61
C GLU A 3 -5.63 6.38 17.74
N ASP A 4 -4.71 7.18 18.28
CA ASP A 4 -4.05 8.25 17.52
C ASP A 4 -3.24 7.68 16.36
N ARG A 5 -2.57 6.53 16.58
CA ARG A 5 -1.78 5.86 15.54
C ARG A 5 -2.69 5.37 14.41
N ILE A 6 -3.84 4.79 14.74
CA ILE A 6 -4.84 4.34 13.75
C ILE A 6 -5.41 5.55 12.99
N ALA A 7 -5.78 6.62 13.69
CA ALA A 7 -6.29 7.84 13.07
C ALA A 7 -5.26 8.46 12.10
N MET A 8 -3.99 8.54 12.51
CA MET A 8 -2.90 9.02 11.66
C MET A 8 -2.70 8.15 10.41
N LYS A 9 -2.71 6.82 10.57
CA LYS A 9 -2.61 5.86 9.46
C LYS A 9 -3.72 6.06 8.43
N ASN A 10 -4.96 6.20 8.89
CA ASN A 10 -6.12 6.44 8.02
C ASN A 10 -6.03 7.80 7.31
N GLN A 11 -5.58 8.85 8.02
CA GLN A 11 -5.36 10.17 7.43
C GLN A 11 -4.26 10.16 6.37
N LEU A 12 -3.16 9.43 6.59
CA LEU A 12 -2.08 9.29 5.61
C LEU A 12 -2.57 8.65 4.32
N ILE A 13 -3.32 7.54 4.43
CA ILE A 13 -3.90 6.88 3.25
C ILE A 13 -4.84 7.86 2.54
N GLY A 14 -5.71 8.57 3.27
CA GLY A 14 -6.57 9.61 2.68
C GLY A 14 -5.79 10.72 1.95
N ALA A 15 -4.69 11.19 2.56
CA ALA A 15 -3.85 12.25 2.03
C ALA A 15 -3.11 11.86 0.74
N VAL A 16 -2.64 10.61 0.62
CA VAL A 16 -2.02 10.10 -0.63
C VAL A 16 -2.97 10.23 -1.82
N LEU A 17 -4.26 10.05 -1.59
CA LEU A 17 -5.27 9.98 -2.65
C LEU A 17 -5.78 11.37 -3.05
N SER A 18 -5.79 12.31 -2.12
CA SER A 18 -6.14 13.71 -2.39
C SER A 18 -4.96 14.52 -2.95
N SER A 19 -3.74 13.99 -2.82
CA SER A 19 -2.52 14.64 -3.30
C SER A 19 -2.15 14.23 -4.72
N SER A 20 -1.32 15.05 -5.38
CA SER A 20 -0.76 14.75 -6.70
C SER A 20 0.72 15.12 -6.78
N GLY A 21 1.41 14.62 -7.82
CA GLY A 21 2.81 14.95 -8.10
C GLY A 21 3.75 14.52 -6.96
N ALA A 22 4.69 15.41 -6.60
CA ALA A 22 5.72 15.12 -5.61
C ALA A 22 5.17 14.83 -4.20
N ILE A 23 4.06 15.47 -3.82
CA ILE A 23 3.44 15.28 -2.50
C ILE A 23 2.91 13.84 -2.38
N GLN A 24 2.22 13.36 -3.42
CA GLN A 24 1.73 11.98 -3.44
C GLN A 24 2.88 10.98 -3.33
N ALA A 25 4.00 11.21 -4.04
CA ALA A 25 5.18 10.36 -3.96
C ALA A 25 5.79 10.36 -2.55
N GLN A 26 5.94 11.53 -1.92
CA GLN A 26 6.51 11.63 -0.57
C GLN A 26 5.64 10.97 0.50
N LEU A 27 4.31 11.10 0.38
CA LEU A 27 3.37 10.44 1.28
C LEU A 27 3.39 8.92 1.09
N SER A 28 3.45 8.45 -0.17
CA SER A 28 3.58 7.02 -0.49
C SER A 28 4.86 6.43 0.11
N GLU A 29 5.97 7.16 0.03
CA GLU A 29 7.24 6.75 0.62
C GLU A 29 7.17 6.72 2.15
N THR A 30 6.53 7.72 2.76
CA THR A 30 6.27 7.75 4.21
C THR A 30 5.49 6.52 4.66
N ILE A 31 4.44 6.14 3.91
CA ILE A 31 3.69 4.91 4.19
C ILE A 31 4.58 3.67 4.04
N GLY A 32 5.45 3.62 3.02
CA GLY A 32 6.43 2.54 2.86
C GLY A 32 7.36 2.39 4.07
N VAL A 33 7.84 3.51 4.63
CA VAL A 33 8.69 3.51 5.83
C VAL A 33 7.93 3.03 7.06
N ILE A 34 6.71 3.52 7.30
CA ILE A 34 5.89 3.05 8.44
C ILE A 34 5.51 1.57 8.25
N GLY A 35 5.17 1.18 7.03
CA GLY A 35 4.83 -0.19 6.65
C GLY A 35 5.97 -1.17 6.89
N HIS A 36 7.23 -0.75 6.81
CA HIS A 36 8.37 -1.61 7.12
C HIS A 36 8.28 -2.25 8.52
N GLU A 37 7.84 -1.47 9.51
CA GLU A 37 7.77 -1.87 10.92
C GLU A 37 6.41 -2.43 11.34
N ASP A 38 5.35 -1.96 10.67
CA ASP A 38 3.98 -2.20 11.09
C ASP A 38 3.22 -3.19 10.19
N PHE A 39 3.60 -3.35 8.93
CA PHE A 39 2.94 -4.30 8.01
C PHE A 39 3.59 -5.69 8.10
N PRO A 40 2.80 -6.79 8.13
CA PRO A 40 1.34 -6.84 8.09
C PRO A 40 0.65 -6.87 9.47
N GLN A 41 1.39 -7.15 10.55
CA GLN A 41 0.78 -7.52 11.85
C GLN A 41 0.17 -6.34 12.63
N LYS A 42 0.82 -5.17 12.61
CA LYS A 42 0.37 -3.95 13.31
C LYS A 42 -0.40 -2.99 12.40
N TRP A 43 -0.51 -3.32 11.12
CA TRP A 43 -1.30 -2.56 10.15
C TRP A 43 -1.98 -3.48 9.13
N PRO A 44 -2.87 -4.39 9.59
CA PRO A 44 -3.51 -5.37 8.72
C PRO A 44 -4.46 -4.75 7.70
N SER A 45 -4.99 -3.54 7.96
CA SER A 45 -5.90 -2.85 7.04
C SER A 45 -5.20 -2.22 5.82
N LEU A 46 -3.88 -2.02 5.86
CA LEU A 46 -3.17 -1.25 4.83
C LEU A 46 -3.41 -1.79 3.41
N LEU A 47 -3.24 -3.10 3.22
CA LEU A 47 -3.39 -3.71 1.90
C LEU A 47 -4.87 -3.77 1.45
N PRO A 48 -5.83 -4.20 2.28
CA PRO A 48 -7.26 -4.07 1.98
C PRO A 48 -7.68 -2.64 1.60
N ASP A 49 -7.24 -1.63 2.35
CA ASP A 49 -7.59 -0.22 2.11
C ASP A 49 -7.07 0.24 0.75
N LEU A 50 -5.83 -0.14 0.39
CA LEU A 50 -5.25 0.17 -0.92
C LEU A 50 -6.00 -0.52 -2.07
N ILE A 51 -6.39 -1.79 -1.89
CA ILE A 51 -7.14 -2.56 -2.89
C ILE A 51 -8.54 -1.99 -3.09
N GLU A 52 -9.25 -1.70 -2.00
CA GLU A 52 -10.58 -1.12 -2.04
C GLU A 52 -10.56 0.21 -2.79
N ARG A 53 -9.60 1.07 -2.50
CA ARG A 53 -9.44 2.37 -3.18
C ARG A 53 -9.10 2.22 -4.66
N MET A 54 -8.31 1.20 -5.01
CA MET A 54 -8.03 0.87 -6.41
C MET A 54 -9.27 0.37 -7.15
N ALA A 55 -10.18 -0.36 -6.47
CA ALA A 55 -11.40 -0.92 -7.06
C ALA A 55 -12.58 0.05 -7.12
N GLN A 56 -12.76 0.91 -6.09
CA GLN A 56 -13.91 1.81 -5.97
C GLN A 56 -13.95 2.90 -7.07
N MET A 57 -12.80 3.25 -7.65
CA MET A 57 -12.70 4.39 -8.58
C MET A 57 -12.12 3.95 -9.92
N GLY A 58 -12.90 3.21 -10.71
CA GLY A 58 -12.57 2.74 -12.07
C GLY A 58 -12.29 3.82 -13.13
N ALA A 59 -11.83 5.02 -12.77
CA ALA A 59 -11.54 6.12 -13.69
C ALA A 59 -10.48 7.16 -13.24
N ASN A 60 -9.93 7.11 -12.02
CA ASN A 60 -8.93 8.12 -11.60
C ASN A 60 -7.49 7.59 -11.62
N LEU A 61 -6.77 7.88 -12.70
CA LEU A 61 -5.37 7.51 -12.87
C LEU A 61 -4.44 8.08 -11.78
N ALA A 62 -4.75 9.25 -11.20
CA ALA A 62 -3.93 9.81 -10.12
C ALA A 62 -4.03 8.97 -8.83
N MET A 63 -5.20 8.41 -8.56
CA MET A 63 -5.42 7.55 -7.40
C MET A 63 -4.75 6.19 -7.58
N VAL A 64 -4.94 5.58 -8.75
CA VAL A 64 -4.27 4.32 -9.12
C VAL A 64 -2.74 4.49 -9.02
N ARG A 65 -2.19 5.60 -9.52
CA ARG A 65 -0.77 5.91 -9.36
C ARG A 65 -0.35 5.99 -7.89
N GLY A 66 -1.11 6.65 -7.03
CA GLY A 66 -0.83 6.72 -5.60
C GLY A 66 -0.80 5.35 -4.92
N VAL A 67 -1.77 4.48 -5.24
CA VAL A 67 -1.81 3.10 -4.75
C VAL A 67 -0.60 2.31 -5.23
N LEU A 68 -0.28 2.39 -6.52
CA LEU A 68 0.86 1.68 -7.10
C LEU A 68 2.20 2.18 -6.56
N TYR A 69 2.37 3.49 -6.32
CA TYR A 69 3.57 4.03 -5.68
C TYR A 69 3.70 3.54 -4.24
N THR A 70 2.60 3.57 -3.47
CA THR A 70 2.60 3.09 -2.09
C THR A 70 2.95 1.60 -2.02
N ALA A 71 2.33 0.78 -2.88
CA ALA A 71 2.63 -0.64 -2.99
C ALA A 71 4.09 -0.86 -3.40
N HIS A 72 4.60 -0.09 -4.37
CA HIS A 72 6.01 -0.17 -4.79
C HIS A 72 6.98 0.13 -3.64
N SER A 73 6.75 1.23 -2.91
CA SER A 73 7.58 1.60 -1.75
C SER A 73 7.52 0.56 -0.64
N LEU A 74 6.36 -0.06 -0.42
CA LEU A 74 6.20 -1.16 0.56
C LEU A 74 6.98 -2.42 0.14
N PHE A 75 6.92 -2.79 -1.14
CA PHE A 75 7.53 -4.04 -1.63
C PHE A 75 9.02 -3.89 -1.99
N LYS A 76 9.55 -2.66 -2.10
CA LYS A 76 10.97 -2.44 -2.45
C LYS A 76 11.92 -3.15 -1.49
N ARG A 77 11.54 -3.26 -0.21
CA ARG A 77 12.35 -3.86 0.86
C ARG A 77 12.63 -5.34 0.62
N TYR A 78 11.71 -6.07 -0.01
CA TYR A 78 11.84 -7.51 -0.27
C TYR A 78 13.08 -7.85 -1.11
N ARG A 79 13.64 -6.89 -1.85
CA ARG A 79 14.86 -7.05 -2.64
C ARG A 79 16.12 -7.15 -1.78
N HIS A 80 16.07 -6.62 -0.56
CA HIS A 80 17.23 -6.45 0.32
C HIS A 80 17.06 -7.19 1.66
N GLU A 81 15.85 -7.64 1.97
CA GLU A 81 15.52 -8.35 3.20
C GLU A 81 16.09 -9.78 3.19
N CYS A 82 16.61 -10.23 4.35
CA CYS A 82 17.04 -11.61 4.52
C CYS A 82 15.85 -12.56 4.50
N ARG A 83 16.06 -13.76 3.94
CA ARG A 83 15.01 -14.80 3.88
C ARG A 83 14.60 -15.20 5.30
N SER A 84 13.31 -15.10 5.59
CA SER A 84 12.69 -15.56 6.84
C SER A 84 11.28 -16.09 6.59
N ASN A 85 10.74 -16.87 7.52
CA ASN A 85 9.37 -17.40 7.41
C ASN A 85 8.34 -16.27 7.45
N GLU A 86 8.63 -15.22 8.22
CA GLU A 86 7.82 -14.02 8.36
C GLU A 86 7.73 -13.30 7.02
N LEU A 87 8.87 -13.09 6.35
CA LEU A 87 8.94 -12.46 5.02
C LEU A 87 8.15 -13.26 3.97
N PHE A 88 8.33 -14.58 3.93
CA PHE A 88 7.60 -15.41 2.96
C PHE A 88 6.09 -15.46 3.23
N SER A 89 5.68 -15.41 4.50
CA SER A 89 4.27 -15.36 4.87
C SER A 89 3.63 -14.05 4.44
N GLU A 90 4.35 -12.94 4.64
CA GLU A 90 3.93 -11.62 4.15
C GLU A 90 3.83 -11.58 2.63
N ILE A 91 4.85 -12.07 1.90
CA ILE A 91 4.83 -12.11 0.43
C ILE A 91 3.65 -12.94 -0.09
N LYS A 92 3.36 -14.10 0.53
CA LYS A 92 2.19 -14.92 0.17
C LYS A 92 0.88 -14.17 0.39
N LEU A 93 0.76 -13.43 1.50
CA LEU A 93 -0.41 -12.59 1.78
C LEU A 93 -0.58 -11.52 0.71
N VAL A 94 0.51 -10.82 0.36
CA VAL A 94 0.51 -9.78 -0.69
C VAL A 94 0.10 -10.36 -2.04
N ILE A 95 0.69 -11.47 -2.47
CA ILE A 95 0.35 -12.11 -3.74
C ILE A 95 -1.12 -12.55 -3.76
N GLY A 96 -1.60 -13.15 -2.66
CA GLY A 96 -2.98 -13.65 -2.54
C GLY A 96 -4.03 -12.55 -2.61
N GLN A 97 -3.76 -11.36 -2.06
CA GLN A 97 -4.72 -10.26 -2.01
C GLN A 97 -4.54 -9.25 -3.15
N PHE A 98 -3.30 -8.87 -3.47
CA PHE A 98 -3.00 -7.80 -4.42
C PHE A 98 -2.81 -8.30 -5.86
N GLY A 99 -2.51 -9.59 -6.06
CA GLY A 99 -2.22 -10.15 -7.38
C GLY A 99 -3.41 -10.06 -8.34
N ALA A 100 -4.61 -10.47 -7.92
CA ALA A 100 -5.80 -10.42 -8.76
C ALA A 100 -6.24 -8.98 -9.11
N PRO A 101 -6.32 -8.04 -8.15
CA PRO A 101 -6.60 -6.63 -8.45
C PRO A 101 -5.58 -5.99 -9.42
N LEU A 102 -4.29 -6.29 -9.27
CA LEU A 102 -3.26 -5.79 -10.18
C LEU A 102 -3.41 -6.34 -11.60
N LEU A 103 -3.68 -7.65 -11.75
CA LEU A 103 -3.93 -8.26 -13.06
C LEU A 103 -5.18 -7.69 -13.73
N HIS A 104 -6.25 -7.45 -12.96
CA HIS A 104 -7.46 -6.81 -13.48
C HIS A 104 -7.14 -5.42 -14.05
N LEU A 105 -6.38 -4.60 -13.34
CA LEU A 105 -5.96 -3.28 -13.81
C LEU A 105 -5.20 -3.34 -15.14
N THR A 106 -4.28 -4.30 -15.31
CA THR A 106 -3.51 -4.45 -16.56
C THR A 106 -4.33 -4.90 -17.76
N ARG A 107 -5.51 -5.52 -17.54
CA ARG A 107 -6.41 -5.97 -18.60
C ARG A 107 -7.41 -4.90 -19.04
N VAL A 108 -7.57 -3.85 -18.23
CA VAL A 108 -8.48 -2.73 -18.46
C VAL A 108 -7.75 -1.50 -19.05
N SER A 109 -6.42 -1.61 -19.25
CA SER A 109 -5.59 -0.62 -19.95
C SER A 109 -5.38 -1.02 -21.41
#